data_AF-A0A1V6CQF3-F1
#
_entry.id   AF-A0A1V6CQF3-F1
#
_cell.length_a   1.000
_cell.length_b   1.000
_cell.length_c   1.000
_cell.angle_alpha   90.00
_cell.angle_beta   90.00
_cell.angle_gamma   90.00
#
_symmetry.space_group_name_H-M   'P 1'
#
loop_
_entity.id
_entity.type
_entity.pdbx_description
1 polymer ?
#
loop_
_entity_poly.entity_id
_entity_poly.type
_entity_poly.pdbx_seq_one_letter_code
_entity_poly.pdbx_strand_id
1 'polypeptide(L)'
;MLIGLVGKNAILLVDFANDAIKEGKEINDALIQAVRIRTRPILMTALSTIIGMLPVALSKGSGAELRNGLAWVVIGGMMLSTFLTLIVVPVMYKILHSGQGRKGYRQKVDIERMMVE
;
A
#
# COMPACT_ATOMS: atom_id res chain seq x y z
N MET A 1 13.55 -1.22 -10.20
CA MET A 1 13.02 -0.11 -9.38
C MET A 1 11.56 -0.32 -8.97
N LEU A 2 10.63 -0.59 -9.90
CA LEU A 2 9.19 -0.75 -9.58
C LEU A 2 8.90 -1.78 -8.48
N ILE A 3 9.51 -2.97 -8.56
CA ILE A 3 9.32 -4.04 -7.55
C ILE A 3 9.60 -3.54 -6.13
N GLY A 4 10.67 -2.76 -5.92
CA GLY A 4 11.03 -2.24 -4.61
C GLY A 4 10.09 -1.14 -4.11
N LEU A 5 9.67 -0.23 -4.98
CA LEU A 5 8.72 0.85 -4.65
C LEU A 5 7.35 0.28 -4.28
N VAL A 6 6.85 -0.64 -5.08
CA VAL A 6 5.55 -1.31 -4.87
C VAL A 6 5.61 -2.20 -3.64
N GLY A 7 6.68 -3.00 -3.50
CA GLY A 7 6.89 -3.85 -2.34
C GLY A 7 6.93 -3.06 -1.04
N LYS A 8 7.66 -1.94 -1.01
CA LYS A 8 7.68 -1.03 0.16
C LYS A 8 6.28 -0.53 0.50
N ASN A 9 5.53 -0.06 -0.49
CA ASN A 9 4.17 0.44 -0.27
C ASN A 9 3.23 -0.66 0.26
N ALA A 10 3.35 -1.89 -0.24
CA ALA A 10 2.56 -3.04 0.23
C ALA A 10 2.94 -3.48 1.65
N ILE A 11 4.23 -3.65 1.93
CA ILE A 11 4.74 -4.06 3.26
C ILE A 11 4.32 -3.03 4.31
N LEU A 12 4.46 -1.74 4.01
CA LEU A 12 4.09 -0.65 4.91
C LEU A 12 2.60 -0.60 5.26
N LEU A 13 1.73 -1.08 4.36
CA LEU A 13 0.29 -1.19 4.62
C LEU A 13 0.00 -2.39 5.51
N VAL A 14 0.61 -3.53 5.22
CA VAL A 14 0.49 -4.77 6.00
C VAL A 14 1.01 -4.59 7.42
N ASP A 15 2.16 -3.92 7.60
CA ASP A 15 2.69 -3.61 8.93
C ASP A 15 1.75 -2.72 9.74
N PHE A 16 1.17 -1.68 9.12
CA PHE A 16 0.19 -0.84 9.80
C PHE A 16 -1.07 -1.60 10.22
N ALA A 17 -1.53 -2.54 9.37
CA ALA A 17 -2.65 -3.40 9.71
C ALA A 17 -2.28 -4.35 10.86
N ASN A 18 -1.09 -4.95 10.83
CA ASN A 18 -0.59 -5.81 11.90
C ASN A 18 -0.45 -5.07 13.23
N ASP A 19 0.08 -3.85 13.21
CA ASP A 19 0.25 -3.04 14.43
C ASP A 19 -1.11 -2.60 15.00
N ALA A 20 -2.06 -2.19 14.15
CA ALA A 20 -3.42 -1.91 14.56
C ALA A 20 -4.13 -3.13 15.18
N ILE A 21 -3.87 -4.34 14.69
CA ILE A 21 -4.39 -5.59 15.30
C ILE A 21 -3.70 -5.89 16.64
N LYS A 22 -2.40 -5.63 16.78
CA LYS A 22 -1.71 -5.77 18.08
C LYS A 22 -2.26 -4.80 19.13
N GLU A 23 -2.76 -3.64 18.71
CA GLU A 23 -3.48 -2.69 19.56
C GLU A 23 -4.92 -3.15 19.91
N GLY A 24 -5.37 -4.30 19.41
CA GLY A 24 -6.68 -4.89 19.72
C GLY A 24 -7.81 -4.50 18.78
N LYS A 25 -7.54 -3.83 17.65
CA LYS A 25 -8.59 -3.44 16.67
C LYS A 25 -9.07 -4.64 15.87
N GLU A 26 -10.33 -4.55 15.41
CA GLU A 26 -10.87 -5.56 14.50
C GLU A 26 -10.09 -5.55 13.18
N ILE A 27 -9.87 -6.71 12.54
CA ILE A 27 -9.14 -6.83 11.26
C ILE A 27 -9.70 -5.88 10.18
N ASN A 28 -11.02 -5.75 10.07
CA ASN A 28 -11.63 -4.85 9.10
C ASN A 28 -11.33 -3.37 9.43
N ASP A 29 -11.41 -2.98 10.70
CA ASP A 29 -11.11 -1.62 11.16
C ASP A 29 -9.62 -1.27 11.01
N ALA A 30 -8.74 -2.22 11.34
CA ALA A 30 -7.30 -2.11 11.18
C ALA A 30 -6.91 -1.90 9.71
N LEU A 31 -7.52 -2.66 8.79
CA LEU A 31 -7.32 -2.51 7.35
C LEU A 31 -7.80 -1.15 6.83
N ILE A 32 -9.00 -0.72 7.22
CA ILE A 32 -9.55 0.57 6.79
C ILE A 32 -8.65 1.71 7.28
N GLN A 33 -8.20 1.65 8.53
CA GLN A 33 -7.30 2.64 9.10
C GLN A 33 -5.94 2.66 8.39
N ALA A 34 -5.34 1.49 8.15
CA ALA A 34 -4.07 1.35 7.44
C ALA A 34 -4.16 1.93 6.02
N VAL A 35 -5.21 1.58 5.26
CA VAL A 35 -5.44 2.12 3.92
C VAL A 35 -5.60 3.64 3.97
N ARG A 36 -6.39 4.18 4.89
CA ARG A 36 -6.64 5.63 5.00
C ARG A 36 -5.37 6.43 5.27
N ILE A 37 -4.50 5.94 6.16
CA ILE A 37 -3.24 6.61 6.51
C ILE A 37 -2.24 6.54 5.35
N ARG A 38 -2.21 5.43 4.61
CA ARG A 38 -1.21 5.20 3.56
C ARG A 38 -1.60 5.74 2.18
N THR A 39 -2.89 5.88 1.89
CA THR A 39 -3.36 6.31 0.56
C THR A 39 -2.77 7.67 0.15
N ARG A 40 -2.74 8.65 1.07
CA ARG A 40 -2.13 9.97 0.80
C ARG A 40 -0.63 9.87 0.47
N PRO A 41 0.22 9.25 1.32
CA PRO A 41 1.62 8.99 0.99
C PRO A 41 1.86 8.20 -0.30
N ILE A 42 1.10 7.12 -0.55
CA ILE A 42 1.24 6.28 -1.74
C ILE A 42 0.97 7.12 -2.99
N LEU A 43 -0.13 7.88 -3.01
CA LEU A 43 -0.44 8.79 -4.12
C LEU A 43 0.60 9.89 -4.29
N MET A 44 1.09 10.48 -3.20
CA MET A 44 2.14 11.50 -3.25
C MET A 44 3.40 10.98 -3.95
N THR A 45 3.87 9.78 -3.61
CA THR A 45 5.05 9.19 -4.25
C THR A 45 4.80 8.83 -5.72
N ALA A 46 3.62 8.30 -6.03
CA ALA A 46 3.25 7.96 -7.39
C ALA A 46 3.21 9.19 -8.29
N LEU A 47 2.52 10.24 -7.86
CA LEU A 47 2.39 11.49 -8.61
C LEU A 47 3.75 12.18 -8.78
N SER A 48 4.57 12.25 -7.72
CA SER A 48 5.91 12.83 -7.79
C SER A 48 6.78 12.12 -8.83
N THR A 49 6.76 10.78 -8.84
CA THR A 49 7.55 10.01 -9.81
C THR A 49 7.02 10.19 -11.24
N ILE A 50 5.70 10.19 -11.43
CA ILE A 50 5.10 10.40 -12.76
C ILE A 50 5.47 11.77 -13.32
N ILE A 51 5.33 12.82 -12.51
CA ILE A 51 5.68 14.20 -12.90
C ILE A 51 7.18 14.32 -13.17
N GLY A 52 8.02 13.73 -12.31
CA GLY A 52 9.49 13.77 -12.48
C GLY A 52 9.98 13.00 -13.72
N MET A 53 9.27 11.95 -14.13
CA MET A 53 9.59 11.16 -15.32
C MET A 53 9.01 11.75 -16.61
N LEU A 54 8.03 12.66 -16.53
CA LEU A 54 7.38 13.29 -17.68
C LEU A 54 8.37 13.96 -18.67
N PRO A 55 9.34 14.79 -18.23
CA PRO A 55 10.31 15.39 -19.17
C PRO A 55 11.24 14.34 -19.78
N VAL A 56 11.57 13.27 -19.03
CA VAL A 56 12.39 12.16 -19.54
C VAL A 56 11.61 11.38 -20.59
N ALA A 57 10.31 11.13 -20.38
CA ALA A 57 9.46 10.41 -21.31
C ALA A 57 9.24 11.13 -22.65
N LEU A 58 9.30 12.47 -22.64
CA LEU A 58 9.09 13.33 -23.82
C LEU A 58 10.40 13.83 -24.46
N SER A 59 11.55 13.46 -23.91
CA SER A 59 12.85 13.96 -24.36
C SER A 59 13.15 13.52 -25.80
N LYS A 60 13.83 14.38 -26.57
CA LYS A 60 14.25 14.08 -27.95
C LYS A 60 15.74 14.36 -28.06
N GLY A 61 16.51 13.38 -28.52
CA GLY A 61 17.96 13.46 -28.62
C GLY A 61 18.61 12.09 -28.86
N SER A 62 19.92 12.06 -29.06
CA SER A 62 20.67 10.81 -29.19
C SER A 62 20.54 9.96 -27.92
N GLY A 63 20.14 8.69 -28.08
CA GLY A 63 19.90 7.77 -26.95
C GLY A 63 18.60 8.04 -26.18
N ALA A 64 17.73 8.94 -26.65
CA ALA A 64 16.45 9.22 -26.00
C ALA A 64 15.45 8.07 -26.12
N GLU A 65 15.51 7.26 -27.18
CA GLU A 65 14.56 6.14 -27.39
C GLU A 65 14.57 5.15 -26.21
N LEU A 66 15.75 4.77 -25.73
CA LEU A 66 15.88 3.88 -24.58
C LEU A 66 15.35 4.53 -23.30
N ARG A 67 15.70 5.81 -23.06
CA ARG A 67 15.29 6.54 -21.85
C ARG A 67 13.77 6.80 -21.82
N ASN A 68 13.19 7.17 -22.96
CA ASN A 68 11.76 7.40 -23.12
C ASN A 68 10.99 6.10 -22.89
N GLY A 69 11.45 4.99 -23.49
CA GLY A 69 10.86 3.67 -23.30
C GLY A 69 10.85 3.26 -21.82
N LEU A 70 11.99 3.43 -21.13
CA LEU A 70 12.09 3.15 -19.69
C LEU A 70 11.17 4.05 -18.86
N ALA A 71 11.08 5.34 -19.17
CA ALA A 71 10.23 6.28 -18.45
C ALA A 71 8.74 5.92 -18.59
N TRP A 72 8.29 5.56 -19.80
CA TRP A 72 6.92 5.12 -20.04
C TRP A 72 6.57 3.82 -19.29
N VAL A 73 7.48 2.85 -19.25
CA VAL A 73 7.29 1.61 -18.46
C VAL A 73 7.15 1.92 -16.97
N VAL A 74 7.95 2.85 -16.43
CA VAL A 74 7.87 3.24 -15.03
C VAL A 74 6.56 3.97 -14.74
N ILE A 75 6.16 4.92 -15.58
CA ILE A 75 4.90 5.67 -15.43
C ILE A 75 3.70 4.73 -15.46
N GLY A 76 3.60 3.87 -16.48
CA GLY A 76 2.50 2.92 -16.62
C GLY A 76 2.50 1.89 -15.49
N GLY A 77 3.67 1.33 -15.18
CA GLY A 77 3.82 0.37 -14.09
C GLY A 77 3.46 0.95 -12.73
N MET A 78 3.81 2.21 -12.46
CA MET A 78 3.48 2.88 -11.21
C MET A 78 1.99 3.20 -11.08
N MET A 79 1.34 3.71 -12.14
CA MET A 79 -0.11 3.93 -12.11
C MET A 79 -0.87 2.63 -11.86
N LEU A 80 -0.53 1.58 -12.61
CA LEU A 80 -1.19 0.28 -12.48
C LEU A 80 -0.93 -0.35 -11.10
N SER A 81 0.33 -0.39 -10.66
CA SER A 81 0.70 -1.01 -9.38
C SER A 81 0.14 -0.29 -8.16
N THR A 82 0.06 1.04 -8.18
CA THR A 82 -0.58 1.81 -7.10
C THR A 82 -2.05 1.43 -6.95
N PHE A 83 -2.76 1.32 -8.08
CA PHE A 83 -4.17 0.91 -8.08
C PHE A 83 -4.33 -0.54 -7.60
N LEU A 84 -3.55 -1.48 -8.15
CA LEU A 84 -3.57 -2.87 -7.69
C LEU A 84 -3.21 -2.99 -6.22
N THR A 85 -2.23 -2.24 -5.71
CA THR A 85 -1.78 -2.35 -4.32
C THR A 85 -2.89 -1.93 -3.35
N LEU A 86 -3.61 -0.84 -3.65
CA LEU A 86 -4.70 -0.36 -2.80
C LEU A 86 -5.90 -1.33 -2.74
N ILE A 87 -6.09 -2.19 -3.74
CA ILE A 87 -7.21 -3.13 -3.79
C ILE A 87 -6.76 -4.56 -3.41
N VAL A 88 -5.72 -5.06 -4.06
CA VAL A 88 -5.26 -6.45 -3.93
C VAL A 88 -4.65 -6.72 -2.58
N VAL A 89 -3.83 -5.81 -2.03
CA VAL A 89 -3.19 -6.04 -0.73
C VAL A 89 -4.21 -6.18 0.40
N PRO A 90 -5.20 -5.29 0.58
CA PRO A 90 -6.19 -5.46 1.66
C PRO A 90 -7.08 -6.69 1.45
N VAL A 91 -7.45 -7.01 0.20
CA VAL A 91 -8.24 -8.22 -0.12
C VAL A 91 -7.45 -9.50 0.21
N MET A 92 -6.19 -9.57 -0.21
CA MET A 92 -5.31 -10.69 0.10
C MET A 92 -5.07 -10.83 1.59
N TYR A 93 -4.84 -9.72 2.29
CA TYR A 93 -4.68 -9.71 3.74
C TYR A 93 -5.92 -10.28 4.45
N LYS A 94 -7.12 -9.87 4.02
CA LYS A 94 -8.39 -10.39 4.55
C LYS A 94 -8.57 -11.88 4.27
N ILE A 95 -8.26 -12.36 3.06
CA ILE A 95 -8.37 -13.78 2.69
C ILE A 95 -7.42 -14.63 3.53
N LEU A 96 -6.17 -14.21 3.67
CA LEU A 96 -5.15 -14.92 4.47
C LEU A 96 -5.55 -14.98 5.95
N HIS A 97 -6.06 -13.89 6.51
CA HIS A 97 -6.56 -13.88 7.90
C HIS A 97 -7.86 -14.67 8.07
N SER A 98 -8.77 -14.64 7.08
CA SER A 98 -10.01 -15.42 7.11
C SER A 98 -9.73 -16.94 7.07
N GLY A 99 -8.67 -17.37 6.39
CA GLY A 99 -8.20 -18.77 6.41
C GLY A 99 -7.60 -19.21 7.76
N GLN A 100 -7.20 -18.26 8.61
CA GLN A 100 -6.63 -18.52 9.95
C GLN A 100 -7.68 -18.40 11.09
N GLY A 101 -8.94 -18.12 10.74
CA GLY A 101 -10.07 -17.90 11.64
C GLY A 101 -10.61 -19.16 12.34
N ARG A 102 -9.77 -19.82 13.15
CA ARG A 102 -10.26 -20.71 14.23
C ARG A 102 -9.47 -20.68 15.54
N LYS A 103 -8.32 -20.00 15.64
CA LYS A 103 -7.49 -20.09 16.87
C LYS A 103 -7.10 -18.78 17.56
N GLY A 104 -7.25 -17.60 16.93
CA GLY A 104 -6.67 -16.36 17.48
C GLY A 104 -7.65 -15.29 17.98
N TYR A 105 -8.95 -15.38 17.67
CA TYR A 105 -9.82 -14.19 17.68
C TYR A 105 -10.89 -14.21 18.78
N ARG A 106 -10.47 -14.49 20.00
CA ARG A 106 -11.38 -14.52 21.16
C ARG A 106 -10.76 -13.99 22.45
N GLN A 107 -9.78 -13.10 22.39
CA GLN A 107 -9.19 -12.59 23.61
C GLN A 107 -8.87 -11.10 23.51
N LYS A 108 -9.70 -10.34 24.26
CA LYS A 108 -9.52 -8.95 24.73
C LYS A 108 -9.93 -7.83 23.79
N VAL A 109 -11.25 -7.71 23.60
CA VAL A 109 -11.87 -6.39 23.70
C VAL A 109 -12.19 -6.19 25.19
N ASP A 110 -11.20 -5.75 25.96
CA ASP A 110 -11.40 -5.32 27.35
C ASP A 110 -12.10 -3.96 27.33
N ILE A 111 -13.44 -3.98 27.27
CA ILE A 111 -14.29 -2.79 27.41
C ILE A 111 -14.13 -2.16 28.80
N GLU A 112 -13.56 -2.87 29.78
CA GLU A 112 -13.33 -2.37 31.14
C GLU A 112 -12.38 -1.16 31.24
N ARG A 113 -11.47 -0.93 30.28
CA ARG A 113 -10.53 0.22 30.33
C ARG A 113 -11.03 1.52 29.69
N MET A 114 -12.18 1.52 29.00
CA MET A 114 -12.77 2.76 28.45
C MET A 114 -13.83 3.39 29.37
N MET A 115 -14.24 2.72 30.44
CA MET A 115 -15.21 3.24 31.40
C MET A 115 -14.57 3.81 32.68
N VAL A 116 -13.25 3.72 32.82
CA VAL A 116 -12.52 4.19 34.01
C VAL A 116 -11.28 4.96 33.58
N GLU A 117 -11.48 6.18 33.08
CA GLU A 117 -10.59 7.34 33.26
C GLU A 117 -11.31 8.62 32.84
#